data_AF-A0A836IBE8-F1
#
_entry.id   AF-A0A836IBE8-F1
#
_cell.length_a   1.000
_cell.length_b   1.000
_cell.length_c   1.000
_cell.angle_alpha   90.00
_cell.angle_beta   90.00
_cell.angle_gamma   90.00
#
_symmetry.space_group_name_H-M   'P 1'
#
loop_
_entity.id
_entity.type
_entity.pdbx_description
1 polymer ?
#
loop_
_entity_poly.entity_id
_entity_poly.type
_entity_poly.pdbx_seq_one_letter_code
_entity_poly.pdbx_strand_id
1 'polypeptide(L)'
;MVGEQRDTFVVEYFDPQASLSRTYQFCYFTDDKTIEMYDLKTKRLFLKRCAYPSLSPNELYVGATINVFSRPLRIVDYGDDATRKRLTTDSCECMITVDMEHHSAVAGSVVEALTTQGLRITFIRLVELSQGLAARVASKAQRCLVLLVSGAGAREKVASVAASFSAAVSQISSDGAVQELREAVMGPGESTAALKNCAVCVIKPHAITSGYHGPILHRLVEEGFYISAIGSYQLTVADAEDFLEVYNGVLPEYKKLVEQMSSGPCWAIEVCAENAVPALRAVCGPHDPEVCHALFPHSLRSKYGIDRIRNAVHCTDLEEDGPLESEFFFSLLQNKR
;
A
#
# COMPACT_ATOMS: atom_id res chain seq x y z
N MET A 1 39.86 2.99 -0.44
CA MET A 1 38.97 2.28 0.51
C MET A 1 37.57 2.47 -0.01
N VAL A 2 36.98 1.43 -0.60
CA VAL A 2 35.58 1.49 -1.05
C VAL A 2 34.76 1.56 0.24
N GLY A 3 34.14 2.71 0.51
CA GLY A 3 33.29 2.86 1.68
C GLY A 3 32.15 1.86 1.59
N GLU A 4 31.88 1.12 2.68
CA GLU A 4 30.75 0.19 2.74
C GLU A 4 29.47 0.91 2.31
N GLN A 5 28.73 0.33 1.36
CA GLN A 5 27.54 0.94 0.83
C GLN A 5 26.41 0.79 1.87
N ARG A 6 26.06 1.90 2.50
CA ARG A 6 24.98 1.97 3.48
C ARG A 6 23.99 3.06 3.13
N ASP A 7 22.72 2.77 3.36
CA ASP A 7 21.63 3.74 3.37
C ASP A 7 21.35 4.12 4.83
N THR A 8 21.41 5.42 5.11
CA THR A 8 21.16 5.95 6.45
C THR A 8 19.82 6.67 6.49
N PHE A 9 19.04 6.40 7.53
CA PHE A 9 17.73 6.99 7.77
C PHE A 9 17.64 7.54 9.19
N VAL A 10 16.84 8.59 9.36
CA VAL A 10 16.38 9.06 10.67
C VAL A 10 15.07 8.34 10.96
N VAL A 11 15.01 7.67 12.11
CA VAL A 11 13.82 6.95 12.56
C VAL A 11 13.35 7.44 13.92
N GLU A 12 12.05 7.46 14.10
CA GLU A 12 11.38 7.77 15.36
C GLU A 12 10.77 6.52 15.97
N TYR A 13 10.92 6.39 17.28
CA TYR A 13 10.30 5.33 18.07
C TYR A 13 9.64 5.93 19.30
N PHE A 14 8.36 5.65 19.49
CA PHE A 14 7.67 5.97 20.73
C PHE A 14 7.92 4.87 21.76
N ASP A 15 8.60 5.19 22.85
CA ASP A 15 8.82 4.27 23.96
C ASP A 15 7.60 4.31 24.90
N PRO A 16 6.78 3.25 24.95
CA PRO A 16 5.57 3.25 25.75
C PRO A 16 5.86 3.26 27.26
N GLN A 17 6.98 2.71 27.71
CA GLN A 17 7.33 2.67 29.13
C GLN A 17 7.77 4.05 29.63
N ALA A 18 8.51 4.77 28.81
CA ALA A 18 8.96 6.13 29.12
C ALA A 18 7.97 7.22 28.70
N SER A 19 6.94 6.86 27.92
CA SER A 19 6.02 7.80 27.26
C SER A 19 6.76 8.91 26.51
N LEU A 20 7.84 8.54 25.82
CA LEU A 20 8.73 9.49 25.15
C LEU A 20 9.12 9.01 23.75
N SER A 21 9.03 9.91 22.77
CA SER A 21 9.57 9.67 21.43
C SER A 21 11.09 9.85 21.43
N ARG A 22 11.80 8.86 20.91
CA ARG A 22 13.25 8.86 20.72
C ARG A 22 13.57 8.83 19.23
N THR A 23 14.63 9.53 18.85
CA THR A 23 15.14 9.56 17.49
C THR A 23 16.44 8.77 17.38
N TYR A 24 16.50 7.91 16.38
CA TYR A 24 17.66 7.08 16.09
C TYR A 24 18.12 7.29 14.65
N GLN A 25 19.41 7.11 14.43
CA GLN A 25 19.98 6.94 13.11
C GLN A 25 19.98 5.44 12.82
N PHE A 26 19.21 5.03 11.83
CA PHE A 26 19.14 3.67 11.33
C PHE A 26 20.03 3.53 10.11
N CYS A 27 20.92 2.55 10.11
CA CYS A 27 21.81 2.24 8.99
C CYS A 27 21.45 0.86 8.45
N TYR A 28 21.16 0.79 7.15
CA TYR A 28 21.00 -0.45 6.41
C TYR A 28 22.19 -0.64 5.47
N PHE A 29 22.87 -1.77 5.60
CA PHE A 29 24.03 -2.11 4.76
C PHE A 29 23.55 -2.96 3.59
N THR A 30 23.66 -2.44 2.38
CA THR A 30 23.10 -3.09 1.18
C THR A 30 23.87 -4.35 0.79
N ASP A 31 25.17 -4.39 1.11
CA ASP A 31 26.08 -5.45 0.68
C ASP A 31 25.83 -6.77 1.41
N ASP A 32 25.54 -6.71 2.73
CA ASP A 32 25.37 -7.89 3.57
C ASP A 32 24.00 -7.97 4.26
N LYS A 33 23.09 -7.03 3.96
CA LYS A 33 21.73 -6.95 4.50
C LYS A 33 21.70 -6.91 6.04
N THR A 34 22.68 -6.22 6.63
CA THR A 34 22.74 -5.99 8.07
C THR A 34 22.18 -4.62 8.43
N ILE A 35 21.79 -4.48 9.70
CA ILE A 35 21.26 -3.23 10.25
C ILE A 35 22.08 -2.80 11.47
N GLU A 36 22.19 -1.49 11.68
CA GLU A 36 22.82 -0.88 12.84
C GLU A 36 22.04 0.37 13.27
N MET A 37 22.00 0.68 14.57
CA MET A 37 21.31 1.87 15.06
C MET A 37 22.11 2.65 16.09
N TYR A 38 22.04 3.98 15.99
CA TYR A 38 22.62 4.92 16.94
C TYR A 38 21.55 5.85 17.50
N ASP A 39 21.63 6.17 18.79
CA ASP A 39 20.81 7.22 19.39
C ASP A 39 21.31 8.58 18.90
N LEU A 40 20.46 9.37 18.23
CA LEU A 40 20.88 10.62 17.61
C LEU A 40 21.26 11.71 18.62
N LYS A 41 20.65 11.67 19.81
CA LYS A 41 20.83 12.66 20.88
C LYS A 41 22.12 12.41 21.65
N THR A 42 22.39 11.16 22.01
CA THR A 42 23.56 10.77 22.80
C THR A 42 24.75 10.32 21.95
N LYS A 43 24.54 10.10 20.64
CA LYS A 43 25.52 9.55 19.70
C LYS A 43 26.09 8.19 20.14
N ARG A 44 25.35 7.45 20.97
CA ARG A 44 25.74 6.12 21.45
C ARG A 44 25.13 5.03 20.56
N LEU A 45 25.84 3.92 20.44
CA LEU A 45 25.33 2.72 19.79
C LEU A 45 24.09 2.22 20.55
N PHE A 46 22.99 2.06 19.83
CA PHE A 46 21.74 1.51 20.36
C PHE A 46 21.59 0.03 19.98
N LEU A 47 21.83 -0.28 18.70
CA LEU A 47 21.83 -1.64 18.16
C LEU A 47 23.13 -1.88 17.41
N LYS A 48 23.91 -2.87 17.85
CA LYS A 48 25.13 -3.30 17.15
C LYS A 48 24.76 -3.96 15.82
N ARG A 49 25.60 -3.76 14.79
CA ARG A 49 25.45 -4.39 13.47
C ARG A 49 25.08 -5.87 13.57
N CYS A 50 23.91 -6.22 13.05
CA CYS A 50 23.40 -7.59 13.04
C CYS A 50 22.62 -7.88 11.76
N ALA A 51 22.57 -9.15 11.36
CA ALA A 51 21.74 -9.57 10.22
C ALA A 51 20.26 -9.43 10.56
N TYR A 52 19.48 -8.88 9.63
CA TYR A 52 18.04 -8.77 9.78
C TYR A 52 17.36 -9.09 8.43
N PRO A 53 17.36 -10.38 8.03
CA PRO A 53 17.00 -10.81 6.68
C PRO A 53 15.52 -10.59 6.35
N SER A 54 14.67 -10.34 7.35
CA SER A 54 13.25 -10.07 7.17
C SER A 54 12.93 -8.67 6.64
N LEU A 55 13.90 -7.75 6.64
CA LEU A 55 13.71 -6.39 6.14
C LEU A 55 14.11 -6.30 4.67
N SER A 56 13.16 -5.86 3.84
CA SER A 56 13.40 -5.62 2.42
C SER A 56 13.82 -4.17 2.16
N PRO A 57 14.76 -3.89 1.24
CA PRO A 57 15.08 -2.52 0.83
C PRO A 57 13.85 -1.73 0.34
N ASN A 58 12.83 -2.42 -0.19
CA ASN A 58 11.59 -1.78 -0.65
C ASN A 58 10.75 -1.18 0.51
N GLU A 59 10.95 -1.65 1.74
CA GLU A 59 10.33 -1.11 2.96
C GLU A 59 11.00 0.18 3.45
N LEU A 60 12.19 0.49 2.94
CA LEU A 60 13.01 1.60 3.41
C LEU A 60 12.74 2.87 2.61
N TYR A 61 11.73 3.62 3.04
CA TYR A 61 11.43 4.94 2.50
C TYR A 61 10.87 5.87 3.57
N VAL A 62 11.03 7.18 3.34
CA VAL A 62 10.50 8.21 4.24
C VAL A 62 8.98 8.10 4.33
N GLY A 63 8.46 7.97 5.55
CA GLY A 63 7.06 7.73 5.86
C GLY A 63 6.73 6.28 6.25
N ALA A 64 7.57 5.31 5.88
CA ALA A 64 7.35 3.90 6.22
C ALA A 64 7.56 3.64 7.72
N THR A 65 6.87 2.65 8.28
CA THR A 65 7.15 2.13 9.62
C THR A 65 7.68 0.72 9.53
N ILE A 66 8.95 0.53 9.91
CA ILE A 66 9.61 -0.77 9.90
C ILE A 66 9.66 -1.36 11.30
N ASN A 67 9.47 -2.67 11.42
CA ASN A 67 9.58 -3.36 12.70
C ASN A 67 10.97 -3.96 12.87
N VAL A 68 11.71 -3.47 13.87
CA VAL A 68 13.04 -3.97 14.24
C VAL A 68 13.01 -4.49 15.66
N PHE A 69 13.17 -5.80 15.86
CA PHE A 69 13.12 -6.47 17.17
C PHE A 69 11.90 -6.05 18.02
N SER A 70 10.71 -6.11 17.41
CA SER A 70 9.43 -5.72 18.04
C SER A 70 9.32 -4.24 18.40
N ARG A 71 10.11 -3.37 17.77
CA ARG A 71 9.96 -1.91 17.87
C ARG A 71 9.50 -1.36 16.52
N PRO A 72 8.32 -0.74 16.42
CA PRO A 72 7.90 -0.01 15.23
C PRO A 72 8.69 1.29 15.13
N LEU A 73 9.55 1.38 14.13
CA LEU A 73 10.40 2.53 13.84
C LEU A 73 9.84 3.26 12.62
N ARG A 74 9.37 4.49 12.81
CA ARG A 74 8.89 5.32 11.70
C ARG A 74 10.06 6.03 11.04
N ILE A 75 10.27 5.82 9.75
CA ILE A 75 11.29 6.52 8.95
C ILE A 75 10.79 7.94 8.68
N VAL A 76 11.47 8.94 9.22
CA VAL A 76 11.03 10.35 9.14
C VAL A 76 11.89 11.18 8.21
N ASP A 77 13.14 10.81 7.98
CA ASP A 77 14.02 11.49 7.03
C ASP A 77 15.20 10.60 6.61
N TYR A 78 15.98 11.07 5.64
CA TYR A 78 17.28 10.50 5.32
C TYR A 78 18.34 10.96 6.34
N GLY A 79 19.20 10.05 6.75
CA GLY A 79 20.25 10.31 7.75
C GLY A 79 21.51 10.96 7.19
N ASP A 80 21.70 10.96 5.87
CA ASP A 80 22.77 11.69 5.21
C ASP A 80 22.41 12.14 3.79
N ASP A 81 23.11 13.17 3.29
CA ASP A 81 22.87 13.73 1.95
C ASP A 81 23.21 12.76 0.82
N ALA A 82 24.13 11.81 1.06
CA ALA A 82 24.50 10.81 0.07
C ALA A 82 23.35 9.82 -0.19
N THR A 83 22.72 9.34 0.88
CA THR A 83 21.52 8.49 0.85
C THR A 83 20.36 9.27 0.26
N ARG A 84 20.14 10.51 0.70
CA ARG A 84 19.11 11.39 0.11
C ARG A 84 19.30 11.47 -1.39
N LYS A 85 20.47 11.93 -1.87
CA LYS A 85 20.76 12.04 -3.30
C LYS A 85 20.60 10.70 -4.01
N ARG A 86 21.15 9.60 -3.50
CA ARG A 86 21.01 8.29 -4.15
C ARG A 86 19.55 7.85 -4.30
N LEU A 87 18.73 8.04 -3.27
CA LEU A 87 17.33 7.62 -3.28
C LEU A 87 16.40 8.64 -3.96
N THR A 88 16.79 9.91 -4.07
CA THR A 88 15.99 10.97 -4.71
C THR A 88 16.41 11.34 -6.13
N THR A 89 17.70 11.26 -6.46
CA THR A 89 18.25 11.69 -7.76
C THR A 89 17.80 10.79 -8.90
N ASP A 90 17.55 9.51 -8.63
CA ASP A 90 17.03 8.58 -9.62
C ASP A 90 15.49 8.49 -9.59
N SER A 91 14.84 8.93 -8.50
CA SER A 91 13.38 8.83 -8.37
C SER A 91 12.67 9.94 -9.15
N CYS A 92 11.99 9.59 -10.24
CA CYS A 92 11.00 10.47 -10.84
C CYS A 92 9.58 9.98 -10.48
N GLU A 93 8.66 10.93 -10.28
CA GLU A 93 7.24 10.62 -10.17
C GLU A 93 6.59 10.69 -11.54
N CYS A 94 5.71 9.74 -11.82
CA CYS A 94 4.90 9.71 -13.04
C CYS A 94 3.48 9.31 -12.68
N MET A 95 2.51 9.97 -13.32
CA MET A 95 1.11 9.66 -13.11
C MET A 95 0.52 9.02 -14.36
N ILE A 96 -0.29 7.98 -14.14
CA ILE A 96 -1.00 7.27 -15.19
C ILE A 96 -2.47 7.14 -14.84
N THR A 97 -3.31 6.96 -15.87
CA THR A 97 -4.68 6.48 -15.70
C THR A 97 -4.84 5.12 -16.34
N VAL A 98 -5.66 4.26 -15.72
CA VAL A 98 -6.10 2.97 -16.26
C VAL A 98 -7.61 3.01 -16.43
N ASP A 99 -8.08 2.70 -17.64
CA ASP A 99 -9.50 2.60 -17.95
C ASP A 99 -10.16 1.47 -17.14
N MET A 100 -11.07 1.86 -16.25
CA MET A 100 -11.83 0.94 -15.40
C MET A 100 -13.27 0.76 -15.87
N GLU A 101 -13.67 1.40 -16.96
CA GLU A 101 -14.99 1.29 -17.57
C GLU A 101 -15.01 0.13 -18.57
N HIS A 102 -14.00 0.07 -19.45
CA HIS A 102 -13.92 -0.92 -20.53
C HIS A 102 -12.85 -2.00 -20.28
N HIS A 103 -11.88 -1.71 -19.41
CA HIS A 103 -10.66 -2.51 -19.27
C HIS A 103 -10.31 -2.85 -17.82
N SER A 104 -11.29 -2.97 -16.94
CA SER A 104 -11.07 -3.31 -15.51
C SER A 104 -10.27 -4.61 -15.30
N ALA A 105 -10.41 -5.60 -16.17
CA ALA A 105 -9.70 -6.88 -16.10
C ALA A 105 -8.16 -6.77 -16.16
N VAL A 106 -7.62 -5.73 -16.82
CA VAL A 106 -6.15 -5.56 -16.93
C VAL A 106 -5.53 -4.77 -15.79
N ALA A 107 -6.33 -4.17 -14.92
CA ALA A 107 -5.84 -3.28 -13.86
C ALA A 107 -4.82 -3.97 -12.95
N GLY A 108 -5.11 -5.20 -12.52
CA GLY A 108 -4.17 -5.98 -11.71
C GLY A 108 -2.86 -6.30 -12.43
N SER A 109 -2.92 -6.65 -13.72
CA SER A 109 -1.72 -6.91 -14.55
C SER A 109 -0.88 -5.65 -14.78
N VAL A 110 -1.51 -4.48 -14.93
CA VAL A 110 -0.80 -3.20 -15.03
C VAL A 110 -0.03 -2.91 -13.73
N VAL A 111 -0.70 -3.07 -12.59
CA VAL A 111 -0.11 -2.89 -11.25
C VAL A 111 1.06 -3.85 -11.03
N GLU A 112 0.90 -5.12 -11.40
CA GLU A 112 1.96 -6.13 -11.33
C GLU A 112 3.15 -5.79 -12.24
N ALA A 113 2.88 -5.33 -13.48
CA ALA A 113 3.93 -4.94 -14.42
C ALA A 113 4.75 -3.75 -13.90
N LEU A 114 4.11 -2.75 -13.31
CA LEU A 114 4.81 -1.61 -12.68
C LEU A 114 5.70 -2.08 -11.53
N THR A 115 5.15 -2.91 -10.65
CA THR A 115 5.85 -3.40 -9.46
C THR A 115 7.03 -4.29 -9.83
N THR A 116 6.88 -5.15 -10.83
CA THR A 116 7.95 -6.06 -11.32
C THR A 116 9.13 -5.28 -11.93
N GLN A 117 8.90 -4.07 -12.44
CA GLN A 117 9.98 -3.18 -12.90
C GLN A 117 10.68 -2.41 -11.76
N GLY A 118 10.37 -2.74 -10.51
CA GLY A 118 10.90 -2.10 -9.32
C GLY A 118 10.35 -0.70 -9.09
N LEU A 119 9.18 -0.38 -9.66
CA LEU A 119 8.48 0.86 -9.39
C LEU A 119 7.55 0.71 -8.19
N ARG A 120 7.38 1.81 -7.45
CA ARG A 120 6.47 1.86 -6.31
C ARG A 120 5.25 2.69 -6.68
N ILE A 121 4.07 2.16 -6.39
CA ILE A 121 2.83 2.92 -6.48
C ILE A 121 2.65 3.65 -5.15
N THR A 122 2.82 4.97 -5.16
CA THR A 122 2.74 5.82 -3.97
C THR A 122 1.33 6.30 -3.69
N PHE A 123 0.48 6.32 -4.71
CA PHE A 123 -0.94 6.65 -4.60
C PHE A 123 -1.74 5.87 -5.64
N ILE A 124 -2.92 5.40 -5.24
CA ILE A 124 -3.91 4.84 -6.15
C ILE A 124 -5.30 5.29 -5.71
N ARG A 125 -6.14 5.71 -6.66
CA ARG A 125 -7.55 6.01 -6.41
C ARG A 125 -8.40 5.78 -7.65
N LEU A 126 -9.56 5.16 -7.48
CA LEU A 126 -10.58 5.05 -8.51
C LEU A 126 -11.48 6.28 -8.50
N VAL A 127 -11.53 7.00 -9.61
CA VAL A 127 -12.21 8.29 -9.72
C VAL A 127 -13.10 8.35 -10.95
N GLU A 128 -14.07 9.26 -10.90
CA GLU A 128 -14.88 9.67 -12.04
C GLU A 128 -14.44 11.06 -12.48
N LEU A 129 -13.67 11.14 -13.57
CA LEU A 129 -13.15 12.40 -14.08
C LEU A 129 -14.23 13.17 -14.86
N SER A 130 -14.26 14.49 -14.70
CA SER A 130 -15.03 15.34 -15.62
C SER A 130 -14.52 15.16 -17.05
N GLN A 131 -15.43 15.26 -18.04
CA GLN A 131 -15.08 15.09 -19.46
C GLN A 131 -13.91 15.99 -19.90
N GLY A 132 -13.87 17.23 -19.39
CA GLY A 132 -12.79 18.17 -19.69
C GLY A 132 -11.44 17.74 -19.12
N LEU A 133 -11.41 17.27 -17.87
CA LEU A 133 -10.18 16.80 -17.24
C LEU A 133 -9.70 15.49 -17.87
N ALA A 134 -10.61 14.55 -18.14
CA ALA A 134 -10.32 13.30 -18.84
C ALA A 134 -9.63 13.56 -20.19
N ALA A 135 -10.12 14.53 -20.98
CA ALA A 135 -9.50 14.92 -22.24
C ALA A 135 -8.09 15.52 -22.07
N ARG A 136 -7.87 16.38 -21.06
CA ARG A 136 -6.57 17.02 -20.80
C ARG A 136 -5.48 16.04 -20.38
N VAL A 137 -5.85 15.02 -19.61
CA VAL A 137 -4.92 13.96 -19.17
C VAL A 137 -4.85 12.80 -20.17
N ALA A 138 -5.53 12.93 -21.32
CA ALA A 138 -5.69 11.87 -22.32
C ALA A 138 -6.20 10.55 -21.74
N SER A 139 -7.05 10.61 -20.70
CA SER A 139 -7.69 9.42 -20.15
C SER A 139 -8.66 8.84 -21.18
N LYS A 140 -8.65 7.51 -21.28
CA LYS A 140 -9.50 6.76 -22.24
C LYS A 140 -10.95 6.63 -21.79
N ALA A 141 -11.20 6.78 -20.49
CA ALA A 141 -12.51 6.77 -19.87
C ALA A 141 -12.59 7.85 -18.78
N GLN A 142 -13.81 8.23 -18.41
CA GLN A 142 -14.05 9.11 -17.26
C GLN A 142 -13.84 8.34 -15.96
N ARG A 143 -14.37 7.11 -15.90
CA ARG A 143 -14.11 6.18 -14.80
C ARG A 143 -12.75 5.52 -14.95
N CYS A 144 -11.77 5.99 -14.19
CA CYS A 144 -10.41 5.50 -14.31
C CYS A 144 -9.71 5.37 -12.96
N LEU A 145 -8.76 4.44 -12.91
CA LEU A 145 -7.85 4.26 -11.80
C LEU A 145 -6.65 5.18 -12.02
N VAL A 146 -6.45 6.15 -11.15
CA VAL A 146 -5.30 7.05 -11.19
C VAL A 146 -4.21 6.49 -10.28
N LEU A 147 -3.00 6.34 -10.83
CA LEU A 147 -1.84 5.86 -10.09
C LEU A 147 -0.72 6.89 -10.15
N LEU A 148 -0.15 7.22 -8.99
CA LEU A 148 1.13 7.90 -8.89
C LEU A 148 2.21 6.84 -8.66
N VAL A 149 3.20 6.83 -9.54
CA VAL A 149 4.27 5.85 -9.57
C VAL A 149 5.60 6.55 -9.40
N SER A 150 6.45 6.03 -8.52
CA SER A 150 7.77 6.57 -8.22
C SER A 150 8.84 5.48 -8.30
N GLY A 151 10.03 5.85 -8.78
CA GLY A 151 11.18 4.96 -8.80
C GLY A 151 12.25 5.37 -9.80
N ALA A 152 13.37 4.65 -9.76
CA ALA A 152 14.48 4.83 -10.68
C ALA A 152 14.05 4.61 -12.14
N GLY A 153 14.15 5.65 -12.96
CA GLY A 153 13.74 5.62 -14.37
C GLY A 153 12.23 5.38 -14.56
N ALA A 154 11.39 5.88 -13.63
CA ALA A 154 9.95 5.64 -13.66
C ALA A 154 9.31 6.12 -14.97
N ARG A 155 9.73 7.25 -15.55
CA ARG A 155 9.13 7.78 -16.77
C ARG A 155 9.27 6.81 -17.95
N GLU A 156 10.46 6.26 -18.17
CA GLU A 156 10.75 5.31 -19.25
C GLU A 156 10.07 3.95 -19.01
N LYS A 157 10.15 3.45 -17.77
CA LYS A 157 9.53 2.19 -17.36
C LYS A 157 8.01 2.24 -17.48
N VAL A 158 7.39 3.32 -17.00
CA VAL A 158 5.95 3.58 -17.16
C VAL A 158 5.57 3.69 -18.63
N ALA A 159 6.37 4.35 -19.47
CA ALA A 159 6.10 4.41 -20.90
C ALA A 159 6.11 3.01 -21.55
N SER A 160 7.03 2.13 -21.14
CA SER A 160 7.07 0.74 -21.59
C SER A 160 5.83 -0.05 -21.17
N VAL A 161 5.35 0.14 -19.93
CA VAL A 161 4.10 -0.49 -19.45
C VAL A 161 2.90 0.06 -20.21
N ALA A 162 2.79 1.39 -20.36
CA ALA A 162 1.71 2.03 -21.08
C ALA A 162 1.65 1.58 -22.55
N ALA A 163 2.79 1.37 -23.21
CA ALA A 163 2.84 0.81 -24.56
C ALA A 163 2.30 -0.64 -24.63
N SER A 164 2.63 -1.46 -23.63
CA SER A 164 2.17 -2.86 -23.53
C SER A 164 0.66 -2.95 -23.27
N PHE A 165 0.09 -1.95 -22.58
CA PHE A 165 -1.34 -1.85 -22.26
C PHE A 165 -1.98 -0.64 -22.94
N SER A 166 -1.58 -0.34 -24.17
CA SER A 166 -1.95 0.90 -24.88
C SER A 166 -3.45 1.08 -25.11
N ALA A 167 -4.25 0.02 -25.00
CA ALA A 167 -5.72 0.10 -25.04
C ALA A 167 -6.31 0.67 -23.75
N ALA A 168 -5.69 0.45 -22.59
CA ALA A 168 -6.25 0.73 -21.27
C ALA A 168 -5.49 1.83 -20.49
N VAL A 169 -4.19 2.01 -20.74
CA VAL A 169 -3.32 2.88 -19.95
C VAL A 169 -2.98 4.16 -20.70
N SER A 170 -3.06 5.30 -20.00
CA SER A 170 -2.60 6.61 -20.48
C SER A 170 -1.55 7.17 -19.53
N GLN A 171 -0.36 7.47 -20.04
CA GLN A 171 0.67 8.19 -19.30
C GLN A 171 0.47 9.69 -19.44
N ILE A 172 0.49 10.42 -18.33
CA ILE A 172 0.28 11.86 -18.32
C ILE A 172 1.63 12.55 -18.51
N SER A 173 1.79 13.18 -19.68
CA SER A 173 3.07 13.76 -20.10
C SER A 173 3.24 15.24 -19.75
N SER A 174 2.14 15.97 -19.53
CA SER A 174 2.14 17.42 -19.28
C SER A 174 2.15 17.71 -17.78
N ASP A 175 3.14 18.46 -17.31
CA ASP A 175 3.26 18.84 -15.89
C ASP A 175 2.03 19.63 -15.38
N GLY A 176 1.43 20.46 -16.24
CA GLY A 176 0.20 21.19 -15.90
C GLY A 176 -1.00 20.27 -15.69
N ALA A 177 -1.15 19.24 -16.55
CA ALA A 177 -2.21 18.25 -16.42
C ALA A 177 -1.97 17.32 -15.21
N VAL A 178 -0.71 17.00 -14.91
CA VAL A 178 -0.32 16.28 -13.70
C VAL A 178 -0.75 17.06 -12.46
N GLN A 179 -0.44 18.35 -12.39
CA GLN A 179 -0.78 19.17 -11.22
C GLN A 179 -2.30 19.27 -11.03
N GLU A 180 -3.04 19.54 -12.11
CA GLU A 180 -4.49 19.64 -12.06
C GLU A 180 -5.16 18.32 -11.64
N LEU A 181 -4.72 17.19 -12.21
CA LEU A 181 -5.25 15.89 -11.80
C LEU A 181 -4.87 15.58 -10.34
N ARG A 182 -3.65 15.92 -9.92
CA ARG A 182 -3.20 15.73 -8.53
C ARG A 182 -4.11 16.47 -7.54
N GLU A 183 -4.42 17.73 -7.83
CA GLU A 183 -5.34 18.54 -7.03
C GLU A 183 -6.75 17.96 -7.00
N ALA A 184 -7.23 17.43 -8.14
CA ALA A 184 -8.56 16.84 -8.25
C ALA A 184 -8.69 15.50 -7.50
N VAL A 185 -7.63 14.67 -7.45
CA VAL A 185 -7.73 13.30 -6.94
C VAL A 185 -7.10 13.06 -5.58
N MET A 186 -6.14 13.87 -5.14
CA MET A 186 -5.44 13.63 -3.87
C MET A 186 -6.11 14.32 -2.66
N GLY A 187 -7.05 15.24 -2.91
CA GLY A 187 -7.80 15.92 -1.86
C GLY A 187 -9.06 15.16 -1.41
N PRO A 188 -9.81 15.76 -0.46
CA PRO A 188 -11.20 15.39 -0.19
C PRO A 188 -12.04 15.53 -1.47
N GLY A 189 -12.98 14.63 -1.67
CA GLY A 189 -13.79 14.60 -2.87
C GLY A 189 -14.81 13.48 -2.87
N GLU A 190 -15.64 13.47 -3.91
CA GLU A 190 -16.64 12.42 -4.12
C GLU A 190 -15.96 11.06 -4.29
N SER A 191 -16.62 10.04 -3.77
CA SER A 191 -16.18 8.65 -3.90
C SER A 191 -16.97 7.93 -4.99
N THR A 192 -16.32 6.97 -5.63
CA THR A 192 -16.93 6.01 -6.55
C THR A 192 -17.59 4.82 -5.83
N ALA A 193 -17.49 4.76 -4.50
CA ALA A 193 -18.04 3.68 -3.69
C ALA A 193 -19.57 3.63 -3.78
N ALA A 194 -20.10 2.42 -3.91
CA ALA A 194 -21.53 2.11 -3.93
C ALA A 194 -22.17 2.24 -2.54
N LEU A 195 -21.42 1.96 -1.46
CA LEU A 195 -21.85 2.06 -0.06
C LEU A 195 -23.09 1.20 0.29
N LYS A 196 -23.41 0.20 -0.54
CA LYS A 196 -24.54 -0.71 -0.34
C LYS A 196 -24.32 -2.00 -1.11
N ASN A 197 -24.82 -3.11 -0.57
CA ASN A 197 -24.68 -4.44 -1.17
C ASN A 197 -23.25 -4.74 -1.63
N CYS A 198 -22.29 -4.34 -0.80
CA CYS A 198 -20.87 -4.38 -1.08
C CYS A 198 -20.11 -5.09 0.05
N ALA A 199 -18.88 -5.44 -0.23
CA ALA A 199 -17.90 -5.88 0.76
C ALA A 199 -16.60 -5.11 0.53
N VAL A 200 -15.76 -5.02 1.56
CA VAL A 200 -14.45 -4.39 1.49
C VAL A 200 -13.36 -5.45 1.61
N CYS A 201 -12.41 -5.41 0.69
CA CYS A 201 -11.15 -6.13 0.77
C CYS A 201 -10.05 -5.12 1.04
N VAL A 202 -9.28 -5.31 2.12
CA VAL A 202 -8.13 -4.46 2.43
C VAL A 202 -6.84 -5.27 2.23
N ILE A 203 -6.07 -4.88 1.21
CA ILE A 203 -4.73 -5.43 0.99
C ILE A 203 -3.79 -4.81 2.01
N LYS A 204 -3.23 -5.66 2.86
CA LYS A 204 -2.43 -5.24 4.02
C LYS A 204 -1.04 -4.74 3.61
N PRO A 205 -0.40 -3.89 4.44
CA PRO A 205 0.91 -3.32 4.13
C PRO A 205 1.99 -4.33 3.70
N HIS A 206 2.10 -5.47 4.39
CA HIS A 206 3.11 -6.49 4.04
C HIS A 206 2.88 -7.10 2.64
N ALA A 207 1.63 -7.27 2.20
CA ALA A 207 1.32 -7.79 0.87
C ALA A 207 1.63 -6.75 -0.21
N ILE A 208 1.42 -5.46 0.07
CA ILE A 208 1.82 -4.37 -0.84
C ILE A 208 3.34 -4.35 -1.01
N THR A 209 4.09 -4.35 0.09
CA THR A 209 5.55 -4.40 0.07
C THR A 209 6.10 -5.60 -0.69
N SER A 210 5.46 -6.76 -0.53
CA SER A 210 5.84 -8.01 -1.21
C SER A 210 5.44 -8.03 -2.69
N GLY A 211 4.78 -6.98 -3.19
CA GLY A 211 4.36 -6.84 -4.58
C GLY A 211 3.11 -7.64 -4.96
N TYR A 212 2.35 -8.15 -3.97
CA TYR A 212 1.19 -9.01 -4.21
C TYR A 212 -0.11 -8.25 -4.53
N HIS A 213 -0.09 -6.92 -4.44
CA HIS A 213 -1.29 -6.10 -4.63
C HIS A 213 -1.85 -6.14 -6.07
N GLY A 214 -0.99 -6.24 -7.09
CA GLY A 214 -1.43 -6.47 -8.48
C GLY A 214 -2.12 -7.82 -8.69
N PRO A 215 -1.47 -8.94 -8.33
CA PRO A 215 -2.10 -10.28 -8.39
C PRO A 215 -3.38 -10.42 -7.56
N ILE A 216 -3.46 -9.79 -6.39
CA ILE A 216 -4.69 -9.78 -5.58
C ILE A 216 -5.81 -9.02 -6.29
N LEU A 217 -5.53 -7.83 -6.81
CA LEU A 217 -6.52 -7.05 -7.58
C LEU A 217 -7.00 -7.80 -8.81
N HIS A 218 -6.08 -8.43 -9.55
CA HIS A 218 -6.40 -9.26 -10.70
C HIS A 218 -7.36 -10.39 -10.31
N ARG A 219 -7.04 -11.11 -9.21
CA ARG A 219 -7.86 -12.21 -8.72
C ARG A 219 -9.28 -11.77 -8.36
N LEU A 220 -9.46 -10.61 -7.73
CA LEU A 220 -10.81 -10.11 -7.41
C LEU A 220 -11.63 -9.90 -8.69
N VAL A 221 -11.03 -9.33 -9.74
CA VAL A 221 -11.74 -9.14 -11.02
C VAL A 221 -12.02 -10.48 -11.71
N GLU A 222 -11.08 -11.44 -11.68
CA GLU A 222 -11.28 -12.79 -12.24
C GLU A 222 -12.43 -13.56 -11.58
N GLU A 223 -12.66 -13.36 -10.28
CA GLU A 223 -13.76 -13.97 -9.53
C GLU A 223 -15.13 -13.30 -9.80
N GLY A 224 -15.16 -12.31 -10.70
CA GLY A 224 -16.38 -11.65 -11.15
C GLY A 224 -16.84 -10.49 -10.28
N PHE A 225 -16.00 -10.01 -9.34
CA PHE A 225 -16.33 -8.82 -8.56
C PHE A 225 -16.30 -7.57 -9.45
N TYR A 226 -17.36 -6.76 -9.36
CA TYR A 226 -17.31 -5.39 -9.85
C TYR A 226 -16.59 -4.53 -8.79
N ILE A 227 -15.45 -3.97 -9.17
CA ILE A 227 -14.71 -3.08 -8.28
C ILE A 227 -15.31 -1.68 -8.38
N SER A 228 -16.09 -1.27 -7.39
CA SER A 228 -16.76 0.04 -7.35
C SER A 228 -15.84 1.16 -6.89
N ALA A 229 -14.96 0.90 -5.92
CA ALA A 229 -13.96 1.86 -5.43
C ALA A 229 -12.63 1.18 -5.08
N ILE A 230 -11.51 1.91 -5.27
CA ILE A 230 -10.17 1.55 -4.80
C ILE A 230 -9.50 2.80 -4.25
N GLY A 231 -8.78 2.68 -3.14
CA GLY A 231 -7.95 3.76 -2.60
C GLY A 231 -6.76 3.22 -1.79
N SER A 232 -5.62 3.91 -1.86
CA SER A 232 -4.50 3.71 -0.92
C SER A 232 -4.64 4.61 0.31
N TYR A 233 -4.44 4.04 1.49
CA TYR A 233 -4.56 4.72 2.78
C TYR A 233 -3.36 4.40 3.66
N GLN A 234 -2.92 5.38 4.44
CA GLN A 234 -1.93 5.18 5.51
C GLN A 234 -2.65 5.35 6.84
N LEU A 235 -2.99 4.23 7.48
CA LEU A 235 -3.71 4.26 8.75
C LEU A 235 -2.77 4.70 9.88
N THR A 236 -3.24 5.63 10.72
CA THR A 236 -2.62 5.83 12.03
C THR A 236 -2.96 4.65 12.95
N VAL A 237 -2.30 4.56 14.10
CA VAL A 237 -2.65 3.55 15.12
C VAL A 237 -4.11 3.72 15.55
N ALA A 238 -4.57 4.95 15.79
CA ALA A 238 -5.95 5.23 16.15
C ALA A 238 -6.93 4.81 15.04
N ASP A 239 -6.63 5.13 13.78
CA ASP A 239 -7.47 4.70 12.64
C ASP A 239 -7.56 3.17 12.54
N ALA A 240 -6.44 2.48 12.78
CA ALA A 240 -6.41 1.02 12.76
C ALA A 240 -7.13 0.40 13.96
N GLU A 241 -7.09 1.03 15.14
CA GLU A 241 -7.85 0.62 16.33
C GLU A 241 -9.36 0.77 16.10
N ASP A 242 -9.79 1.92 15.56
CA ASP A 242 -11.19 2.20 15.21
C ASP A 242 -11.70 1.20 14.16
N PHE A 243 -10.94 0.99 13.09
CA PHE A 243 -11.31 0.05 12.02
C PHE A 243 -11.45 -1.39 12.51
N LEU A 244 -10.58 -1.81 13.44
CA LEU A 244 -10.53 -3.19 13.93
C LEU A 244 -11.26 -3.38 15.26
N GLU A 245 -12.01 -2.38 15.75
CA GLU A 245 -12.58 -2.37 17.10
C GLU A 245 -13.38 -3.64 17.41
N VAL A 246 -14.14 -4.15 16.43
CA VAL A 246 -14.94 -5.38 16.55
C VAL A 246 -14.13 -6.63 16.90
N TYR A 247 -12.81 -6.63 16.64
CA TYR A 247 -11.91 -7.73 16.98
C TYR A 247 -11.25 -7.57 18.35
N ASN A 248 -11.42 -6.42 19.00
CA ASN A 248 -10.85 -6.16 20.32
C ASN A 248 -11.49 -7.06 21.37
N GLY A 249 -10.66 -7.82 22.10
CA GLY A 249 -11.13 -8.83 23.06
C GLY A 249 -11.60 -10.15 22.42
N VAL A 250 -11.75 -10.21 21.09
CA VAL A 250 -12.07 -11.44 20.34
C VAL A 250 -10.80 -12.13 19.85
N LEU A 251 -9.88 -11.37 19.26
CA LEU A 251 -8.61 -11.89 18.76
C LEU A 251 -7.48 -11.62 19.78
N PRO A 252 -6.79 -12.66 20.31
CA PRO A 252 -5.63 -12.49 21.18
C PRO A 252 -4.54 -11.61 20.57
N GLU A 253 -4.46 -11.62 19.23
CA GLU A 253 -3.47 -10.90 18.44
C GLU A 253 -3.86 -9.46 18.07
N TYR A 254 -5.01 -8.95 18.53
CA TYR A 254 -5.56 -7.64 18.13
C TYR A 254 -4.52 -6.50 18.09
N LYS A 255 -3.71 -6.33 19.14
CA LYS A 255 -2.68 -5.26 19.18
C LYS A 255 -1.64 -5.40 18.06
N LYS A 256 -1.20 -6.63 17.77
CA LYS A 256 -0.24 -6.89 16.68
C LYS A 256 -0.89 -6.67 15.31
N LEU A 257 -2.19 -6.91 15.19
CA LEU A 257 -2.96 -6.65 13.98
C LEU A 257 -3.04 -5.14 13.70
N VAL A 258 -3.34 -4.34 14.74
CA VAL A 258 -3.31 -2.86 14.67
C VAL A 258 -1.92 -2.36 14.28
N GLU A 259 -0.86 -2.86 14.92
CA GLU A 259 0.53 -2.51 14.58
C GLU A 259 0.87 -2.86 13.12
N GLN A 260 0.41 -3.99 12.61
CA GLN A 260 0.66 -4.39 11.23
C GLN A 260 -0.15 -3.56 10.23
N MET A 261 -1.39 -3.20 10.55
CA MET A 261 -2.22 -2.36 9.70
C MET A 261 -1.71 -0.92 9.61
N SER A 262 -1.12 -0.40 10.69
CA SER A 262 -0.54 0.94 10.74
C SER A 262 0.93 1.01 10.30
N SER A 263 1.54 -0.11 9.90
CA SER A 263 2.99 -0.16 9.56
C SER A 263 3.33 0.47 8.21
N GLY A 264 2.35 0.72 7.35
CA GLY A 264 2.56 1.21 5.99
C GLY A 264 1.26 1.39 5.24
N PRO A 265 1.30 1.66 3.93
CA PRO A 265 0.09 1.87 3.14
C PRO A 265 -0.68 0.57 3.01
N CYS A 266 -2.00 0.65 3.12
CA CYS A 266 -2.93 -0.41 2.75
C CYS A 266 -3.78 0.04 1.55
N TRP A 267 -4.33 -0.90 0.79
CA TRP A 267 -5.28 -0.60 -0.27
C TRP A 267 -6.65 -1.13 0.11
N ALA A 268 -7.64 -0.24 0.25
CA ALA A 268 -9.02 -0.65 0.40
C ALA A 268 -9.67 -0.76 -0.98
N ILE A 269 -10.44 -1.82 -1.17
CA ILE A 269 -11.12 -2.15 -2.43
C ILE A 269 -12.57 -2.48 -2.06
N GLU A 270 -13.51 -1.65 -2.51
CA GLU A 270 -14.93 -2.00 -2.44
C GLU A 270 -15.28 -2.91 -3.62
N VAL A 271 -15.82 -4.08 -3.30
CA VAL A 271 -16.28 -5.07 -4.26
C VAL A 271 -17.80 -5.23 -4.20
N CYS A 272 -18.43 -5.27 -5.36
CA CYS A 272 -19.85 -5.52 -5.53
C CYS A 272 -20.06 -6.81 -6.32
N ALA A 273 -20.93 -7.66 -5.81
CA ALA A 273 -21.39 -8.89 -6.44
C ALA A 273 -22.70 -9.33 -5.79
N GLU A 274 -23.39 -10.30 -6.38
CA GLU A 274 -24.44 -11.03 -5.66
C GLU A 274 -23.81 -11.77 -4.48
N ASN A 275 -24.34 -11.57 -3.26
CA ASN A 275 -23.76 -12.10 -2.02
C ASN A 275 -22.27 -11.72 -1.84
N ALA A 276 -21.95 -10.42 -2.00
CA ALA A 276 -20.59 -9.90 -2.02
C ALA A 276 -19.73 -10.38 -0.83
N VAL A 277 -20.27 -10.35 0.40
CA VAL A 277 -19.53 -10.74 1.62
C VAL A 277 -19.20 -12.25 1.62
N PRO A 278 -20.17 -13.19 1.50
CA PRO A 278 -19.86 -14.61 1.37
C PRO A 278 -18.89 -14.94 0.23
N ALA A 279 -19.07 -14.33 -0.95
CA ALA A 279 -18.21 -14.54 -2.09
C ALA A 279 -16.77 -14.09 -1.79
N LEU A 280 -16.60 -12.88 -1.22
CA LEU A 280 -15.28 -12.35 -0.91
C LEU A 280 -14.57 -13.22 0.13
N ARG A 281 -15.28 -13.66 1.17
CA ARG A 281 -14.74 -14.56 2.20
C ARG A 281 -14.28 -15.89 1.61
N ALA A 282 -15.01 -16.45 0.64
CA ALA A 282 -14.61 -17.68 -0.05
C ALA A 282 -13.29 -17.49 -0.82
N VAL A 283 -13.13 -16.36 -1.51
CA VAL A 283 -11.89 -16.03 -2.26
C VAL A 283 -10.72 -15.75 -1.31
N CYS A 284 -10.96 -15.07 -0.19
CA CYS A 284 -9.93 -14.80 0.81
C CYS A 284 -9.50 -16.06 1.58
N GLY A 285 -10.44 -16.96 1.89
CA GLY A 285 -10.21 -18.14 2.74
C GLY A 285 -10.18 -17.80 4.24
N PRO A 286 -10.04 -18.82 5.11
CA PRO A 286 -9.98 -18.65 6.57
C PRO A 286 -8.92 -17.63 7.05
N HIS A 287 -9.10 -17.08 8.25
CA HIS A 287 -8.21 -16.05 8.80
C HIS A 287 -6.73 -16.49 8.91
N ASP A 288 -6.49 -17.76 9.22
CA ASP A 288 -5.16 -18.33 9.42
C ASP A 288 -4.59 -18.91 8.11
N PRO A 289 -3.47 -18.36 7.58
CA PRO A 289 -2.81 -18.88 6.38
C PRO A 289 -2.41 -20.36 6.49
N GLU A 290 -2.04 -20.86 7.67
CA GLU A 290 -1.66 -22.28 7.83
C GLU A 290 -2.82 -23.21 7.50
N VAL A 291 -4.04 -22.85 7.93
CA VAL A 291 -5.27 -23.58 7.59
C VAL A 291 -5.55 -23.47 6.10
N CYS A 292 -5.32 -22.30 5.52
CA CYS A 292 -5.50 -22.06 4.09
C CYS A 292 -4.57 -22.92 3.24
N HIS A 293 -3.29 -23.04 3.59
CA HIS A 293 -2.34 -23.87 2.84
C HIS A 293 -2.78 -25.34 2.78
N ALA A 294 -3.37 -25.85 3.87
CA ALA A 294 -3.80 -27.25 3.95
C ALA A 294 -5.14 -27.51 3.24
N LEU A 295 -6.11 -26.60 3.35
CA LEU A 295 -7.51 -26.86 2.97
C LEU A 295 -8.04 -25.96 1.85
N PHE A 296 -7.45 -24.79 1.64
CA PHE A 296 -7.90 -23.78 0.69
C PHE A 296 -6.71 -23.24 -0.13
N PRO A 297 -5.95 -24.10 -0.83
CA PRO A 297 -4.64 -23.74 -1.41
C PRO A 297 -4.70 -22.60 -2.44
N HIS A 298 -5.89 -22.35 -3.01
CA HIS A 298 -6.11 -21.31 -4.00
C HIS A 298 -6.58 -19.97 -3.43
N SER A 299 -6.87 -19.91 -2.13
CA SER A 299 -7.33 -18.67 -1.48
C SER A 299 -6.24 -17.60 -1.46
N LEU A 300 -6.64 -16.34 -1.36
CA LEU A 300 -5.68 -15.22 -1.29
C LEU A 300 -4.78 -15.36 -0.05
N ARG A 301 -5.34 -15.77 1.09
CA ARG A 301 -4.57 -15.96 2.33
C ARG A 301 -3.61 -17.14 2.25
N SER A 302 -3.93 -18.19 1.48
CA SER A 302 -2.98 -19.28 1.18
C SER A 302 -1.85 -18.81 0.27
N LYS A 303 -2.14 -18.01 -0.76
CA LYS A 303 -1.10 -17.64 -1.74
C LYS A 303 -0.13 -16.58 -1.22
N TYR A 304 -0.62 -15.65 -0.42
CA TYR A 304 0.10 -14.42 -0.09
C TYR A 304 0.26 -14.18 1.41
N GLY A 305 -0.41 -14.99 2.25
CA GLY A 305 -0.29 -14.90 3.70
C GLY A 305 0.98 -15.57 4.22
N ILE A 306 1.50 -15.06 5.33
CA ILE A 306 2.70 -15.54 6.03
C ILE A 306 2.32 -16.14 7.39
N ASP A 307 1.50 -15.42 8.16
CA ASP A 307 1.02 -15.82 9.47
C ASP A 307 -0.32 -15.14 9.78
N ARG A 308 -0.92 -15.39 10.95
CA ARG A 308 -2.22 -14.81 11.37
C ARG A 308 -2.26 -13.27 11.31
N ILE A 309 -1.14 -12.60 11.61
CA ILE A 309 -1.05 -11.14 11.55
C ILE A 309 -0.90 -10.68 10.11
N ARG A 310 0.08 -11.28 9.42
CA ARG A 310 0.47 -11.01 8.05
C ARG A 310 -0.23 -11.98 7.10
N ASN A 311 -1.56 -11.97 7.11
CA ASN A 311 -2.39 -12.89 6.33
C ASN A 311 -2.83 -12.30 4.97
N ALA A 312 -2.04 -11.45 4.35
CA ALA A 312 -2.29 -10.72 3.09
C ALA A 312 -3.48 -9.74 3.05
N VAL A 313 -4.69 -10.20 3.35
CA VAL A 313 -5.93 -9.44 3.15
C VAL A 313 -6.85 -9.53 4.37
N HIS A 314 -7.40 -8.38 4.75
CA HIS A 314 -8.64 -8.32 5.52
C HIS A 314 -9.82 -8.31 4.55
N CYS A 315 -10.94 -8.91 4.95
CA CYS A 315 -12.20 -8.90 4.21
C CYS A 315 -13.35 -8.75 5.21
N THR A 316 -14.39 -8.04 4.80
CA THR A 316 -15.64 -7.91 5.58
C THR A 316 -16.17 -9.29 5.98
N ASP A 317 -16.57 -9.43 7.26
CA ASP A 317 -17.03 -10.71 7.82
C ASP A 317 -18.56 -10.86 7.85
N LEU A 318 -19.30 -9.75 8.04
CA LEU A 318 -20.76 -9.68 8.14
C LEU A 318 -21.37 -8.79 7.05
N GLU A 319 -22.63 -9.01 6.69
CA GLU A 319 -23.27 -8.25 5.60
C GLU A 319 -23.51 -6.79 5.96
N GLU A 320 -23.86 -6.53 7.23
CA GLU A 320 -24.07 -5.19 7.78
C GLU A 320 -22.79 -4.35 7.84
N ASP A 321 -21.62 -4.99 7.92
CA ASP A 321 -20.33 -4.31 8.07
C ASP A 321 -19.81 -3.76 6.72
N GLY A 322 -20.20 -4.35 5.60
CA GLY A 322 -19.70 -3.97 4.27
C GLY A 322 -19.88 -2.48 3.96
N PRO A 323 -21.10 -1.93 4.10
CA PRO A 323 -21.33 -0.48 3.96
C PRO A 323 -20.55 0.37 4.97
N LEU A 324 -20.41 -0.08 6.23
CA LEU A 324 -19.73 0.67 7.30
C LEU A 324 -18.22 0.75 7.05
N GLU A 325 -17.59 -0.37 6.70
CA GLU A 325 -16.18 -0.43 6.32
C GLU A 325 -15.93 0.40 5.06
N SER A 326 -16.86 0.37 4.10
CA SER A 326 -16.75 1.17 2.88
C SER A 326 -16.83 2.67 3.19
N GLU A 327 -17.77 3.10 4.02
CA GLU A 327 -17.87 4.49 4.47
C GLU A 327 -16.62 4.93 5.25
N PHE A 328 -16.06 4.06 6.09
CA PHE A 328 -14.83 4.32 6.82
C PHE A 328 -13.67 4.71 5.90
N PHE A 329 -13.39 3.92 4.85
CA PHE A 329 -12.30 4.23 3.91
C PHE A 329 -12.65 5.34 2.93
N PHE A 330 -13.80 5.22 2.28
CA PHE A 330 -14.13 6.00 1.10
C PHE A 330 -14.89 7.29 1.39
N SER A 331 -15.29 7.52 2.66
CA SER A 331 -15.86 8.78 3.12
C SER A 331 -15.02 9.40 4.23
N LEU A 332 -14.85 8.71 5.37
CA LEU A 332 -14.20 9.30 6.54
C LEU A 332 -12.70 9.50 6.31
N LEU A 333 -11.96 8.45 5.97
CA LEU A 333 -10.51 8.56 5.75
C LEU A 333 -10.15 9.34 4.49
N GLN A 334 -10.88 9.14 3.39
CA GLN A 334 -10.65 9.88 2.15
C GLN A 334 -10.78 11.40 2.34
N ASN A 335 -11.69 11.84 3.21
CA ASN A 335 -11.96 13.26 3.46
C ASN A 335 -11.36 13.77 4.78
N LYS A 336 -10.55 12.95 5.47
CA LYS A 336 -9.83 13.33 6.69
C LYS A 336 -8.79 14.39 6.34
N ARG A 337 -8.84 15.54 7.02
CA ARG A 337 -7.98 16.70 6.77
C ARG A 337 -6.64 16.60 7.46
#